data_AF-A0A6I1F782-F1
#
_entry.id   AF-A0A6I1F782-F1
#
_cell.length_a   1.000
_cell.length_b   1.000
_cell.length_c   1.000
_cell.angle_alpha   90.00
_cell.angle_beta   90.00
_cell.angle_gamma   90.00
#
_symmetry.space_group_name_H-M   'P 1'
#
loop_
_entity.id
_entity.type
_entity.pdbx_description
1 polymer ?
#
loop_
_entity_poly.entity_id
_entity_poly.type
_entity_poly.pdbx_seq_one_letter_code
_entity_poly.pdbx_strand_id
1 'polypeptide(L)'
;MGALGIILLLIGVFGLVFFAITGIISTIKKDGASKKKFKFAGGSFALVIVGFIVIGSSSDPDDTVKTTSAEEPSTVQTEMTEEEKTSSEAEDKQKAEEANAKAEENAKQRYALMAQLYLPALTDKVVELSDRGFNFIVGNYNLFPAISQEDIDKAKSITDTTISSKHLNKNVDPYLETMTTFEGSVVSIEESTQDDETITIIHLIDDDFQSYQLLLFKSAGEVFEDDVVRFWGLPVGASSFENVSGGTTNVQVFLGSHVEKL
;
A
#
# COMPACT_ATOMS: atom_id res chain seq x y z
N MET A 1 36.21 5.75 15.65
CA MET A 1 35.37 4.81 14.88
C MET A 1 35.40 5.17 13.40
N GLY A 2 35.90 4.29 12.54
CA GLY A 2 35.94 4.53 11.09
C GLY A 2 34.55 4.37 10.47
N ALA A 3 33.99 5.43 9.89
CA ALA A 3 32.68 5.42 9.22
C ALA A 3 32.54 4.28 8.18
N LEU A 4 33.65 3.91 7.53
CA LEU A 4 33.73 2.79 6.60
C LEU A 4 33.35 1.44 7.24
N GLY A 5 33.81 1.18 8.48
CA GLY A 5 33.53 -0.08 9.18
C GLY A 5 32.06 -0.22 9.57
N ILE A 6 31.42 0.88 9.96
CA ILE A 6 29.98 0.92 10.27
C ILE A 6 29.15 0.68 9.01
N ILE A 7 29.51 1.31 7.89
CA ILE A 7 28.83 1.11 6.60
C ILE A 7 28.94 -0.34 6.13
N LEU A 8 30.13 -0.96 6.24
CA LEU A 8 30.33 -2.37 5.89
C LEU A 8 29.54 -3.32 6.78
N LEU A 9 29.41 -3.01 8.07
CA LEU A 9 28.62 -3.79 9.02
C LEU A 9 27.12 -3.72 8.67
N LEU A 10 26.58 -2.53 8.41
CA LEU A 10 25.17 -2.34 8.03
C LEU A 10 24.82 -3.08 6.72
N ILE A 11 25.66 -2.97 5.70
CA ILE A 11 25.48 -3.67 4.42
C ILE A 11 25.55 -5.20 4.63
N GLY A 12 26.50 -5.66 5.44
CA GLY A 12 26.67 -7.08 5.75
C GLY A 12 25.47 -7.68 6.49
N VAL A 13 24.96 -6.99 7.51
CA VAL A 13 23.79 -7.44 8.30
C VAL A 13 22.52 -7.46 7.44
N PHE A 14 22.29 -6.41 6.65
CA PHE A 14 21.13 -6.36 5.75
C PHE A 14 21.17 -7.47 4.70
N GLY A 15 22.34 -7.68 4.07
CA GLY A 15 22.55 -8.78 3.12
C GLY A 15 22.33 -10.16 3.76
N LEU A 16 22.83 -10.36 4.98
CA LEU A 16 22.68 -11.62 5.70
C LEU A 16 21.20 -11.95 5.98
N VAL A 17 20.44 -10.98 6.52
CA VAL A 17 19.03 -11.16 6.83
C VAL A 17 18.22 -11.43 5.55
N PHE A 18 18.44 -10.63 4.50
CA PHE A 18 17.76 -10.79 3.22
C PHE A 18 18.06 -12.15 2.57
N PHE A 19 19.32 -12.56 2.50
CA PHE A 19 19.69 -13.85 1.89
C PHE A 19 19.31 -15.06 2.75
N ALA A 20 19.25 -14.93 4.08
CA ALA A 20 18.76 -15.98 4.96
C ALA A 20 17.24 -16.20 4.78
N ILE A 21 16.44 -15.12 4.79
CA ILE A 21 14.99 -15.21 4.59
C ILE A 21 14.65 -15.77 3.21
N THR A 22 15.27 -15.24 2.16
CA THR A 22 15.04 -15.75 0.79
C THR A 22 15.56 -17.18 0.60
N GLY A 23 16.63 -17.57 1.29
CA GLY A 23 17.11 -18.96 1.32
C GLY A 23 16.14 -19.93 1.98
N ILE A 24 15.50 -19.53 3.09
CA ILE A 24 14.47 -20.31 3.78
C ILE A 24 13.23 -20.46 2.88
N ILE A 25 12.75 -19.37 2.29
CA ILE A 25 11.60 -19.37 1.37
C ILE A 25 11.87 -20.29 0.16
N SER A 26 13.07 -20.20 -0.43
CA SER A 26 13.49 -21.05 -1.56
C SER A 26 13.57 -22.54 -1.17
N THR A 27 13.94 -22.85 0.08
CA THR A 27 13.95 -24.23 0.60
C THR A 27 12.53 -24.79 0.76
N ILE A 28 11.58 -23.96 1.18
CA ILE A 28 10.16 -24.33 1.30
C ILE A 28 9.53 -24.50 -0.09
N LYS A 29 9.84 -23.60 -1.04
CA LYS A 29 9.29 -23.63 -2.40
C LYS A 29 9.93 -24.67 -3.33
N LYS A 30 10.99 -25.37 -2.88
CA LYS A 30 11.74 -26.40 -3.65
C LYS A 30 12.18 -25.94 -5.06
N ASP A 31 12.48 -24.65 -5.22
CA ASP A 31 12.83 -24.03 -6.50
C ASP A 31 14.28 -24.34 -6.99
N GLY A 32 15.03 -25.13 -6.23
CA GLY A 32 16.40 -25.52 -6.56
C GLY A 32 17.47 -24.43 -6.37
N ALA A 33 17.09 -23.20 -5.99
CA ALA A 33 18.00 -22.06 -5.88
C ALA A 33 18.63 -21.90 -4.47
N SER A 34 18.18 -22.67 -3.47
CA SER A 34 18.55 -22.50 -2.06
C SER A 34 20.06 -22.55 -1.83
N LYS A 35 20.78 -23.49 -2.46
CA LYS A 35 22.25 -23.63 -2.36
C LYS A 35 23.00 -22.38 -2.83
N LYS A 36 22.46 -21.64 -3.81
CA LYS A 36 23.08 -20.39 -4.30
C LYS A 36 22.84 -19.24 -3.32
N LYS A 37 21.62 -19.16 -2.75
CA LYS A 37 21.23 -18.12 -1.78
C LYS A 37 21.96 -18.25 -0.44
N PHE A 38 22.16 -19.46 0.06
CA PHE A 38 22.96 -19.70 1.27
C PHE A 38 24.45 -19.36 1.08
N LYS A 39 25.02 -19.48 -0.13
CA LYS A 39 26.38 -19.01 -0.41
C LYS A 39 26.50 -17.48 -0.34
N PHE A 40 25.48 -16.75 -0.80
CA PHE A 40 25.43 -15.29 -0.68
C PHE A 40 25.23 -14.82 0.78
N ALA A 41 24.44 -15.56 1.57
CA ALA A 41 24.34 -15.33 3.01
C ALA A 41 25.69 -15.50 3.73
N GLY A 42 26.44 -16.57 3.38
CA GLY A 42 27.80 -16.79 3.90
C GLY A 42 28.78 -15.67 3.52
N GLY A 43 28.70 -15.14 2.29
CA GLY A 43 29.51 -13.99 1.87
C GLY A 43 29.16 -12.71 2.64
N SER A 44 27.88 -12.50 2.96
CA SER A 44 27.42 -11.36 3.75
C SER A 44 27.88 -11.45 5.21
N PHE A 45 27.93 -12.66 5.78
CA PHE A 45 28.49 -12.90 7.11
C PHE A 45 29.99 -12.58 7.18
N ALA A 46 30.76 -12.90 6.14
CA ALA A 46 32.17 -12.53 6.08
C ALA A 46 32.37 -11.00 6.07
N LEU A 47 31.49 -10.25 5.40
CA LEU A 47 31.52 -8.77 5.42
C LEU A 47 31.26 -8.20 6.82
N VAL A 48 30.37 -8.82 7.60
CA VAL A 48 30.12 -8.43 8.99
C VAL A 48 31.40 -8.62 9.83
N ILE A 49 32.09 -9.76 9.70
CA ILE A 49 33.35 -10.02 10.42
C ILE A 49 34.43 -9.00 10.04
N VAL A 50 34.56 -8.67 8.75
CA VAL A 50 35.50 -7.64 8.28
C VAL A 50 35.14 -6.26 8.84
N GLY A 51 33.85 -5.93 8.91
CA GLY A 51 33.38 -4.70 9.54
C GLY A 51 33.82 -4.58 11.01
N PHE A 52 33.68 -5.65 11.79
CA PHE A 52 34.15 -5.68 13.19
C PHE A 52 35.67 -5.52 13.32
N ILE A 53 36.45 -6.16 12.44
CA ILE A 53 37.93 -6.03 12.45
C ILE A 53 38.35 -4.58 12.12
N VAL A 54 37.74 -3.95 11.11
CA VAL A 54 38.04 -2.56 10.71
C VAL A 54 37.67 -1.56 11.81
N ILE A 55 36.58 -1.80 12.54
CA ILE A 55 36.20 -0.97 13.69
C ILE A 55 37.21 -1.18 14.84
N GLY A 56 37.60 -2.42 15.13
CA GLY A 56 38.54 -2.77 16.21
C GLY A 56 40.00 -2.35 15.97
N SER A 57 40.41 -2.13 14.72
CA SER A 57 41.81 -1.78 14.38
C SER A 57 42.13 -0.27 14.46
N SER A 58 41.16 0.58 14.81
CA SER A 58 41.32 2.05 14.78
C SER A 58 41.76 2.69 16.11
N SER A 59 42.50 1.96 16.92
CA SER A 59 43.16 2.49 18.13
C SER A 59 44.67 2.49 17.92
N ASP A 60 45.24 3.60 17.43
CA ASP A 60 46.69 3.77 17.42
C ASP A 60 47.18 4.19 18.82
N PRO A 61 48.28 3.60 19.33
CA PRO A 61 48.85 3.89 20.64
C PRO A 61 50.06 4.84 20.55
N ASP A 62 50.18 5.81 21.45
CA ASP A 62 51.45 6.49 21.73
C ASP A 62 51.45 7.04 23.16
N ASP A 63 52.18 6.41 24.09
CA ASP A 63 53.46 6.91 24.62
C ASP A 63 53.96 6.10 25.86
N THR A 64 55.14 5.48 25.67
CA THR A 64 56.28 5.25 26.58
C THR A 64 56.20 4.60 28.00
N VAL A 65 56.75 3.36 28.07
CA VAL A 65 57.86 2.84 28.95
C VAL A 65 57.63 2.60 30.47
N LYS A 66 57.59 1.32 30.92
CA LYS A 66 58.69 0.57 31.65
C LYS A 66 58.28 -0.82 32.20
N THR A 67 58.92 -1.86 31.64
CA THR A 67 59.54 -3.08 32.23
C THR A 67 58.95 -3.84 33.46
N THR A 68 58.71 -5.14 33.22
CA THR A 68 58.98 -6.37 34.03
C THR A 68 57.83 -7.12 34.75
N SER A 69 57.76 -8.42 34.39
CA SER A 69 57.42 -9.62 35.18
C SER A 69 55.97 -9.99 35.55
N ALA A 70 55.53 -11.08 34.90
CA ALA A 70 55.09 -12.36 35.47
C ALA A 70 53.68 -12.52 36.09
N GLU A 71 53.00 -13.54 35.54
CA GLU A 71 52.04 -14.50 36.13
C GLU A 71 50.61 -14.07 36.52
N GLU A 72 49.69 -14.60 35.70
CA GLU A 72 48.49 -15.38 36.06
C GLU A 72 47.22 -14.70 36.64
N PRO A 73 46.04 -15.34 36.42
CA PRO A 73 44.79 -14.64 36.12
C PRO A 73 43.87 -14.51 37.33
N SER A 74 43.13 -13.40 37.44
CA SER A 74 41.90 -13.37 38.23
C SER A 74 40.85 -12.42 37.65
N THR A 75 39.74 -13.03 37.24
CA THR A 75 38.36 -12.59 37.44
C THR A 75 38.14 -11.25 38.16
N VAL A 76 37.61 -10.24 37.45
CA VAL A 76 36.75 -9.16 38.00
C VAL A 76 35.75 -8.78 36.91
N GLN A 77 34.53 -9.31 37.01
CA GLN A 77 33.29 -8.56 37.26
C GLN A 77 32.98 -7.45 36.24
N THR A 78 32.04 -7.83 35.36
CA THR A 78 31.07 -6.99 34.70
C THR A 78 30.42 -6.01 35.68
N GLU A 79 30.67 -4.72 35.50
CA GLU A 79 29.74 -3.67 35.89
C GLU A 79 29.46 -2.86 34.60
N MET A 80 28.38 -3.23 33.91
CA MET A 80 27.83 -2.40 32.84
C MET A 80 26.90 -1.40 33.49
N THR A 81 27.26 -0.13 33.36
CA THR A 81 26.48 1.04 33.74
C THR A 81 25.12 1.02 33.04
N GLU A 82 24.07 1.24 33.82
CA GLU A 82 22.64 1.07 33.49
C GLU A 82 22.09 2.12 32.49
N GLU A 83 22.92 3.10 32.08
CA GLU A 83 22.51 4.24 31.25
C GLU A 83 22.62 4.03 29.73
N GLU A 84 23.42 3.06 29.25
CA GLU A 84 23.62 2.87 27.79
C GLU A 84 22.56 1.94 27.16
N LYS A 85 21.87 1.14 27.98
CA LYS A 85 20.79 0.24 27.55
C LYS A 85 19.48 0.96 27.21
N THR A 86 19.23 2.10 27.84
CA THR A 86 17.99 2.88 27.69
C THR A 86 17.95 3.75 26.44
N SER A 87 19.10 4.11 25.86
CA SER A 87 19.19 4.93 24.64
C SER A 87 19.00 4.13 23.34
N SER A 88 19.49 2.88 23.29
CA SER A 88 19.39 2.02 22.10
C SER A 88 17.98 1.44 21.91
N GLU A 89 17.30 1.05 23.00
CA GLU A 89 15.93 0.52 22.93
C GLU A 89 14.89 1.60 22.56
N ALA A 90 15.14 2.86 22.95
CA ALA A 90 14.26 3.97 22.60
C ALA A 90 14.33 4.33 21.10
N GLU A 91 15.53 4.35 20.51
CA GLU A 91 15.72 4.64 19.09
C GLU A 91 15.21 3.52 18.15
N ASP A 92 15.39 2.26 18.55
CA ASP A 92 14.89 1.12 17.77
C ASP A 92 13.35 1.03 17.83
N LYS A 93 12.76 1.37 18.97
CA LYS A 93 11.30 1.46 19.12
C LYS A 93 10.72 2.62 18.31
N GLN A 94 11.39 3.78 18.29
CA GLN A 94 10.95 4.93 17.51
C GLN A 94 11.03 4.68 15.99
N LYS A 95 12.08 4.00 15.50
CA LYS A 95 12.18 3.58 14.08
C LYS A 95 11.13 2.54 13.70
N ALA A 96 10.82 1.60 14.59
CA ALA A 96 9.76 0.62 14.35
C ALA A 96 8.37 1.27 14.33
N GLU A 97 8.11 2.24 15.21
CA GLU A 97 6.87 3.03 15.23
C GLU A 97 6.73 3.89 13.96
N GLU A 98 7.80 4.56 13.50
CA GLU A 98 7.78 5.31 12.23
C GLU A 98 7.58 4.42 11.00
N ALA A 99 8.20 3.25 10.95
CA ALA A 99 8.02 2.30 9.85
C ALA A 99 6.58 1.75 9.81
N ASN A 100 6.00 1.43 10.97
CA ASN A 100 4.61 1.00 11.07
C ASN A 100 3.64 2.13 10.69
N ALA A 101 3.88 3.35 11.16
CA ALA A 101 3.06 4.51 10.81
C ALA A 101 3.05 4.77 9.30
N LYS A 102 4.22 4.68 8.64
CA LYS A 102 4.31 4.81 7.17
C LYS A 102 3.62 3.66 6.43
N ALA A 103 3.74 2.43 6.93
CA ALA A 103 3.06 1.28 6.33
C ALA A 103 1.53 1.42 6.44
N GLU A 104 1.03 1.87 7.59
CA GLU A 104 -0.38 2.14 7.81
C GLU A 104 -0.89 3.30 6.93
N GLU A 105 -0.13 4.40 6.85
CA GLU A 105 -0.46 5.54 5.99
C GLU A 105 -0.53 5.13 4.51
N ASN A 106 0.45 4.37 4.04
CA ASN A 106 0.46 3.84 2.68
C ASN A 106 -0.75 2.92 2.41
N ALA A 107 -1.14 2.10 3.39
CA ALA A 107 -2.32 1.25 3.26
C ALA A 107 -3.62 2.06 3.14
N LYS A 108 -3.74 3.17 3.89
CA LYS A 108 -4.91 4.07 3.82
C LYS A 108 -4.98 4.84 2.51
N GLN A 109 -3.83 5.19 1.93
CA GLN A 109 -3.76 5.93 0.67
C GLN A 109 -3.86 5.05 -0.57
N ARG A 110 -3.65 3.73 -0.45
CA ARG A 110 -3.55 2.79 -1.55
C ARG A 110 -4.63 2.99 -2.62
N TYR A 111 -5.90 2.96 -2.24
CA TYR A 111 -6.99 3.04 -3.21
C TYR A 111 -7.26 4.45 -3.75
N ALA A 112 -6.91 5.50 -2.98
CA ALA A 112 -6.93 6.86 -3.48
C ALA A 112 -5.85 7.06 -4.57
N LEU A 113 -4.65 6.51 -4.38
CA LEU A 113 -3.57 6.52 -5.37
C LEU A 113 -3.92 5.68 -6.60
N MET A 114 -4.54 4.52 -6.42
CA MET A 114 -5.05 3.74 -7.55
C MET A 114 -6.11 4.53 -8.33
N ALA A 115 -7.05 5.19 -7.66
CA ALA A 115 -8.04 6.03 -8.34
C ALA A 115 -7.40 7.16 -9.15
N GLN A 116 -6.34 7.82 -8.62
CA GLN A 116 -5.56 8.81 -9.38
C GLN A 116 -4.92 8.24 -10.66
N LEU A 117 -4.53 6.97 -10.65
CA LEU A 117 -3.94 6.31 -11.81
C LEU A 117 -5.00 5.86 -12.83
N TYR A 118 -6.08 5.23 -12.36
CA TYR A 118 -7.05 4.55 -13.21
C TYR A 118 -8.14 5.49 -13.75
N LEU A 119 -8.56 6.53 -13.03
CA LEU A 119 -9.59 7.44 -13.51
C LEU A 119 -9.18 8.16 -14.81
N PRO A 120 -7.97 8.74 -14.94
CA PRO A 120 -7.55 9.34 -16.20
C PRO A 120 -7.41 8.30 -17.32
N ALA A 121 -6.97 7.07 -17.01
CA ALA A 121 -6.85 6.01 -18.01
C ALA A 121 -8.23 5.55 -18.54
N LEU A 122 -9.22 5.48 -17.66
CA LEU A 122 -10.60 5.09 -17.97
C LEU A 122 -11.35 6.13 -18.79
N THR A 123 -11.00 7.41 -18.62
CA THR A 123 -11.78 8.55 -19.12
C THR A 123 -11.03 9.38 -20.15
N ASP A 124 -9.97 8.84 -20.77
CA ASP A 124 -9.12 9.57 -21.72
C ASP A 124 -8.61 10.91 -21.17
N LYS A 125 -8.26 10.92 -19.87
CA LYS A 125 -7.77 12.06 -19.08
C LYS A 125 -8.78 13.19 -18.87
N VAL A 126 -10.06 12.93 -19.06
CA VAL A 126 -11.13 13.90 -18.80
C VAL A 126 -11.41 14.02 -17.30
N VAL A 127 -11.37 12.91 -16.56
CA VAL A 127 -11.62 12.88 -15.12
C VAL A 127 -10.33 12.60 -14.36
N GLU A 128 -10.01 13.50 -13.43
CA GLU A 128 -8.93 13.35 -12.46
C GLU A 128 -9.52 13.36 -11.05
N LEU A 129 -8.90 12.61 -10.13
CA LEU A 129 -9.34 12.61 -8.74
C LEU A 129 -8.95 13.95 -8.07
N SER A 130 -9.95 14.72 -7.65
CA SER A 130 -9.71 15.97 -6.90
C SER A 130 -9.07 15.71 -5.53
N ASP A 131 -8.36 16.70 -4.97
CA ASP A 131 -7.79 16.63 -3.61
C ASP A 131 -8.86 16.32 -2.55
N ARG A 132 -10.07 16.87 -2.73
CA ARG A 132 -11.22 16.65 -1.84
C ARG A 132 -11.66 15.18 -1.88
N GLY A 133 -11.85 14.64 -3.09
CA GLY A 133 -12.17 13.23 -3.27
C GLY A 133 -11.07 12.31 -2.74
N PHE A 134 -9.80 12.64 -3.01
CA PHE A 134 -8.64 11.93 -2.46
C PHE A 134 -8.69 11.87 -0.93
N ASN A 135 -8.82 13.02 -0.27
CA ASN A 135 -8.87 13.12 1.18
C ASN A 135 -10.08 12.37 1.76
N PHE A 136 -11.23 12.43 1.09
CA PHE A 136 -12.42 11.68 1.48
C PHE A 136 -12.17 10.16 1.45
N ILE A 137 -11.54 9.66 0.38
CA ILE A 137 -11.20 8.25 0.23
C ILE A 137 -10.21 7.83 1.32
N VAL A 138 -9.15 8.61 1.55
CA VAL A 138 -8.15 8.31 2.59
C VAL A 138 -8.78 8.31 4.00
N GLY A 139 -9.67 9.26 4.29
CA GLY A 139 -10.39 9.33 5.55
C GLY A 139 -11.39 8.18 5.75
N ASN A 140 -11.82 7.54 4.66
CA ASN A 140 -12.79 6.45 4.63
C ASN A 140 -12.21 5.21 3.92
N TYR A 141 -10.92 4.94 4.09
CA TYR A 141 -10.18 3.97 3.27
C TYR A 141 -10.77 2.55 3.27
N ASN A 142 -11.39 2.12 4.36
CA ASN A 142 -12.09 0.81 4.44
C ASN A 142 -13.38 0.75 3.60
N LEU A 143 -13.88 1.88 3.11
CA LEU A 143 -15.09 1.95 2.29
C LEU A 143 -14.79 1.91 0.79
N PHE A 144 -13.53 2.02 0.36
CA PHE A 144 -13.17 2.11 -1.06
C PHE A 144 -12.09 1.10 -1.41
N PRO A 145 -12.45 -0.18 -1.60
CA PRO A 145 -13.80 -0.73 -1.55
C PRO A 145 -14.19 -1.21 -0.14
N ALA A 146 -15.49 -1.30 0.12
CA ALA A 146 -16.03 -1.92 1.32
C ALA A 146 -15.98 -3.45 1.15
N ILE A 147 -15.13 -4.13 1.92
CA ILE A 147 -14.94 -5.59 1.81
C ILE A 147 -15.76 -6.35 2.86
N SER A 148 -15.73 -5.89 4.11
CA SER A 148 -16.48 -6.51 5.20
C SER A 148 -17.95 -6.09 5.17
N GLN A 149 -18.84 -6.90 5.77
CA GLN A 149 -20.25 -6.53 5.90
C GLN A 149 -20.42 -5.23 6.70
N GLU A 150 -19.60 -5.01 7.74
CA GLU A 150 -19.61 -3.78 8.54
C GLU A 150 -19.29 -2.55 7.68
N ASP A 151 -18.28 -2.64 6.81
CA ASP A 151 -17.92 -1.54 5.91
C ASP A 151 -19.01 -1.31 4.85
N ILE A 152 -19.65 -2.37 4.36
CA ILE A 152 -20.76 -2.28 3.42
C ILE A 152 -21.94 -1.55 4.07
N ASP A 153 -22.34 -1.96 5.27
CA ASP A 153 -23.42 -1.34 6.02
C ASP A 153 -23.12 0.13 6.33
N LYS A 154 -21.85 0.43 6.67
CA LYS A 154 -21.38 1.80 6.88
C LYS A 154 -21.47 2.63 5.60
N ALA A 155 -21.01 2.12 4.46
CA ALA A 155 -21.12 2.81 3.17
C ALA A 155 -22.58 3.14 2.84
N LYS A 156 -23.49 2.16 3.01
CA LYS A 156 -24.94 2.36 2.85
C LYS A 156 -25.48 3.43 3.81
N SER A 157 -25.03 3.45 5.06
CA SER A 157 -25.53 4.39 6.09
C SER A 157 -25.14 5.85 5.89
N ILE A 158 -23.95 6.12 5.35
CA ILE A 158 -23.45 7.48 5.12
C ILE A 158 -23.91 8.06 3.77
N THR A 159 -24.66 7.28 3.01
CA THR A 159 -25.12 7.65 1.66
C THR A 159 -26.21 8.69 1.74
N ASP A 160 -26.06 9.76 0.95
CA ASP A 160 -27.12 10.73 0.73
C ASP A 160 -27.99 10.29 -0.46
N THR A 161 -29.19 9.80 -0.15
CA THR A 161 -30.16 9.31 -1.14
C THR A 161 -30.99 10.42 -1.78
N THR A 162 -30.78 11.68 -1.38
CA THR A 162 -31.47 12.84 -1.97
C THR A 162 -30.77 13.36 -3.23
N ILE A 163 -29.51 12.95 -3.43
CA ILE A 163 -28.71 13.29 -4.61
C ILE A 163 -29.16 12.40 -5.77
N SER A 164 -29.49 13.03 -6.88
CA SER A 164 -29.88 12.35 -8.13
C SER A 164 -28.90 12.67 -9.24
N SER A 165 -28.97 11.91 -10.34
CA SER A 165 -28.17 12.15 -11.55
C SER A 165 -28.32 13.56 -12.09
N LYS A 166 -29.52 14.17 -11.96
CA LYS A 166 -29.77 15.57 -12.33
C LYS A 166 -28.92 16.56 -11.54
N HIS A 167 -28.63 16.28 -10.27
CA HIS A 167 -27.74 17.11 -9.46
C HIS A 167 -26.31 17.01 -9.98
N LEU A 168 -25.83 15.78 -10.19
CA LEU A 168 -24.46 15.50 -10.65
C LEU A 168 -24.21 16.09 -12.05
N ASN A 169 -25.15 15.88 -12.98
CA ASN A 169 -25.09 16.43 -14.34
C ASN A 169 -25.09 17.97 -14.38
N LYS A 170 -25.75 18.62 -13.40
CA LYS A 170 -25.75 20.08 -13.30
C LYS A 170 -24.42 20.59 -12.75
N ASN A 171 -23.96 20.00 -11.65
CA ASN A 171 -22.68 20.31 -11.04
C ASN A 171 -22.31 19.22 -10.03
N VAL A 172 -21.26 18.44 -10.33
CA VAL A 172 -20.76 17.38 -9.45
C VAL A 172 -19.93 17.91 -8.28
N ASP A 173 -19.35 19.11 -8.38
CA ASP A 173 -18.38 19.66 -7.41
C ASP A 173 -18.83 19.68 -5.94
N PRO A 174 -20.11 19.94 -5.60
CA PRO A 174 -20.59 19.90 -4.22
C PRO A 174 -20.61 18.49 -3.62
N TYR A 175 -20.52 17.45 -4.46
CA TYR A 175 -20.78 16.06 -4.10
C TYR A 175 -19.53 15.18 -4.13
N LEU A 176 -18.35 15.75 -4.46
CA LEU A 176 -17.07 15.03 -4.53
C LEU A 176 -16.58 14.45 -3.19
N GLU A 177 -17.30 14.71 -2.10
CA GLU A 177 -17.03 14.21 -0.74
C GLU A 177 -18.31 13.61 -0.14
N THR A 178 -19.26 13.19 -0.98
CA THR A 178 -20.54 12.65 -0.55
C THR A 178 -20.74 11.26 -1.14
N MET A 179 -21.01 10.28 -0.28
CA MET A 179 -21.38 8.95 -0.73
C MET A 179 -22.77 9.01 -1.38
N THR A 180 -22.90 8.45 -2.57
CA THR A 180 -24.14 8.43 -3.36
C THR A 180 -24.50 7.00 -3.76
N THR A 181 -25.73 6.81 -4.21
CA THR A 181 -26.21 5.51 -4.69
C THR A 181 -27.09 5.66 -5.91
N PHE A 182 -26.95 4.74 -6.85
CA PHE A 182 -27.76 4.66 -8.05
C PHE A 182 -28.05 3.19 -8.37
N GLU A 183 -29.13 3.00 -9.12
CA GLU A 183 -29.61 1.72 -9.60
C GLU A 183 -29.66 1.76 -11.12
N GLY A 184 -29.35 0.64 -11.76
CA GLY A 184 -29.42 0.53 -13.21
C GLY A 184 -29.11 -0.87 -13.69
N SER A 185 -29.38 -1.10 -14.98
CA SER A 185 -28.99 -2.31 -15.68
C SER A 185 -27.52 -2.25 -16.09
N VAL A 186 -26.79 -3.34 -15.90
CA VAL A 186 -25.41 -3.48 -16.35
C VAL A 186 -25.37 -3.62 -17.87
N VAL A 187 -24.77 -2.63 -18.54
CA VAL A 187 -24.55 -2.62 -19.98
C VAL A 187 -23.28 -3.40 -20.33
N SER A 188 -22.23 -3.22 -19.53
CA SER A 188 -20.99 -3.99 -19.63
C SER A 188 -20.31 -4.09 -18.27
N ILE A 189 -19.56 -5.18 -18.08
CA ILE A 189 -18.73 -5.39 -16.90
C ILE A 189 -17.41 -6.06 -17.30
N GLU A 190 -16.30 -5.50 -16.84
CA GLU A 190 -14.95 -6.03 -17.06
C GLU A 190 -14.23 -6.17 -15.72
N GLU A 191 -13.64 -7.34 -15.47
CA GLU A 191 -12.77 -7.58 -14.31
C GLU A 191 -11.35 -7.93 -14.77
N SER A 192 -10.36 -7.32 -14.14
CA SER A 192 -8.95 -7.70 -14.31
C SER A 192 -8.26 -7.79 -12.96
N THR A 193 -7.42 -8.81 -12.77
CA THR A 193 -6.64 -8.97 -11.55
C THR A 193 -5.17 -8.75 -11.83
N GLN A 194 -4.56 -7.82 -11.10
CA GLN A 194 -3.14 -7.47 -11.18
C GLN A 194 -2.60 -7.29 -9.76
N ASP A 195 -1.45 -7.90 -9.45
CA ASP A 195 -0.79 -7.79 -8.14
C ASP A 195 -1.72 -8.05 -6.93
N ASP A 196 -2.55 -9.11 -7.01
CA ASP A 196 -3.56 -9.49 -6.01
C ASP A 196 -4.70 -8.48 -5.78
N GLU A 197 -4.81 -7.44 -6.61
CA GLU A 197 -5.94 -6.51 -6.64
C GLU A 197 -6.83 -6.78 -7.85
N THR A 198 -8.14 -6.86 -7.62
CA THR A 198 -9.13 -6.95 -8.68
C THR A 198 -9.69 -5.57 -8.97
N ILE A 199 -9.68 -5.20 -10.25
CA ILE A 199 -10.23 -3.95 -10.76
C ILE A 199 -11.43 -4.32 -11.62
N THR A 200 -12.58 -3.81 -11.24
CA THR A 200 -13.85 -4.03 -11.91
C THR A 200 -14.36 -2.70 -12.44
N ILE A 201 -14.69 -2.65 -13.73
CA ILE A 201 -15.29 -1.50 -14.39
C ILE A 201 -16.69 -1.92 -14.83
N ILE A 202 -17.71 -1.17 -14.41
CA ILE A 202 -19.10 -1.44 -14.75
C ILE A 202 -19.67 -0.21 -15.45
N HIS A 203 -20.27 -0.39 -16.63
CA HIS A 203 -21.13 0.60 -17.25
C HIS A 203 -22.59 0.25 -16.93
N LEU A 204 -23.30 1.15 -16.27
CA LEU A 204 -24.72 1.01 -15.97
C LEU A 204 -25.54 2.04 -16.72
N ILE A 205 -26.80 1.70 -16.97
CA ILE A 205 -27.82 2.64 -17.44
C ILE A 205 -29.08 2.52 -16.58
N ASP A 206 -29.63 3.65 -16.13
CA ASP A 206 -30.93 3.67 -15.45
C ASP A 206 -32.12 3.83 -16.42
N ASP A 207 -33.33 3.77 -15.87
CA ASP A 207 -34.58 3.94 -16.61
C ASP A 207 -34.74 5.34 -17.26
N ASP A 208 -34.00 6.34 -16.76
CA ASP A 208 -33.94 7.70 -17.31
C ASP A 208 -32.83 7.83 -18.38
N PHE A 209 -32.27 6.71 -18.85
CA PHE A 209 -31.15 6.60 -19.79
C PHE A 209 -29.87 7.33 -19.33
N GLN A 210 -29.72 7.57 -18.03
CA GLN A 210 -28.47 8.11 -17.49
C GLN A 210 -27.43 7.00 -17.43
N SER A 211 -26.26 7.29 -18.00
CA SER A 211 -25.13 6.36 -17.96
C SER A 211 -24.25 6.64 -16.75
N TYR A 212 -23.81 5.57 -16.10
CA TYR A 212 -22.88 5.58 -14.99
C TYR A 212 -21.68 4.69 -15.29
N GLN A 213 -20.47 5.14 -14.97
CA GLN A 213 -19.28 4.30 -15.03
C GLN A 213 -18.71 4.16 -13.63
N LEU A 214 -18.67 2.92 -13.14
CA LEU A 214 -18.21 2.56 -11.81
C LEU A 214 -16.83 1.92 -11.89
N LEU A 215 -15.82 2.54 -11.30
CA LEU A 215 -14.51 1.94 -11.05
C LEU A 215 -14.51 1.34 -9.64
N LEU A 216 -14.36 0.03 -9.50
CA LEU A 216 -14.38 -0.68 -8.23
C LEU A 216 -13.08 -1.48 -8.04
N PHE A 217 -12.43 -1.38 -6.88
CA PHE A 217 -11.19 -2.10 -6.57
C PHE A 217 -11.41 -3.42 -5.83
N LYS A 218 -12.47 -4.14 -6.21
CA LYS A 218 -12.76 -5.52 -5.80
C LYS A 218 -13.62 -6.18 -6.86
N SER A 219 -13.71 -7.51 -6.85
CA SER A 219 -14.69 -8.23 -7.66
C SER A 219 -16.13 -7.83 -7.31
N ALA A 220 -16.98 -7.74 -8.32
CA ALA A 220 -18.43 -7.56 -8.19
C ALA A 220 -19.17 -8.87 -7.87
N GLY A 221 -18.47 -10.01 -7.85
CA GLY A 221 -19.07 -11.32 -7.57
C GLY A 221 -19.95 -11.79 -8.72
N GLU A 222 -21.15 -12.28 -8.40
CA GLU A 222 -22.11 -12.83 -9.38
C GLU A 222 -22.97 -11.74 -10.06
N VAL A 223 -22.33 -10.65 -10.48
CA VAL A 223 -22.93 -9.58 -11.28
C VAL A 223 -22.50 -9.76 -12.73
N PHE A 224 -23.47 -9.83 -13.63
CA PHE A 224 -23.23 -10.01 -15.06
C PHE A 224 -23.89 -8.90 -15.90
N GLU A 225 -23.59 -8.87 -17.19
CA GLU A 225 -24.35 -8.06 -18.15
C GLU A 225 -25.85 -8.39 -18.07
N ASP A 226 -26.69 -7.38 -18.33
CA ASP A 226 -28.15 -7.40 -18.21
C ASP A 226 -28.71 -7.52 -16.77
N ASP A 227 -27.88 -7.72 -15.75
CA ASP A 227 -28.33 -7.70 -14.37
C ASP A 227 -28.72 -6.28 -13.94
N VAL A 228 -29.78 -6.18 -13.11
CA VAL A 228 -30.12 -4.94 -12.42
C VAL A 228 -29.37 -4.93 -11.09
N VAL A 229 -28.63 -3.86 -10.86
CA VAL A 229 -27.80 -3.71 -9.67
C VAL A 229 -28.01 -2.36 -9.02
N ARG A 230 -27.66 -2.27 -7.73
CA ARG A 230 -27.47 -1.01 -7.02
C ARG A 230 -26.01 -0.89 -6.62
N PHE A 231 -25.44 0.30 -6.78
CA PHE A 231 -24.11 0.60 -6.28
C PHE A 231 -24.11 1.76 -5.29
N TRP A 232 -23.05 1.80 -4.49
CA TRP A 232 -22.69 2.90 -3.60
C TRP A 232 -21.29 3.37 -3.97
N GLY A 233 -21.11 4.68 -4.10
CA GLY A 233 -19.82 5.21 -4.53
C GLY A 233 -19.73 6.73 -4.42
N LEU A 234 -18.49 7.20 -4.57
CA LEU A 234 -18.14 8.61 -4.60
C LEU A 234 -18.19 9.11 -6.05
N PRO A 235 -19.00 10.13 -6.39
CA PRO A 235 -18.91 10.73 -7.70
C PRO A 235 -17.57 11.45 -7.84
N VAL A 236 -16.89 11.25 -8.97
CA VAL A 236 -15.54 11.81 -9.21
C VAL A 236 -15.48 12.76 -10.40
N GLY A 237 -16.48 12.74 -11.29
CA GLY A 237 -16.54 13.64 -12.43
C GLY A 237 -17.46 13.12 -13.53
N ALA A 238 -17.79 13.98 -14.48
CA ALA A 238 -18.49 13.57 -15.70
C ALA A 238 -17.49 13.33 -16.83
N SER A 239 -17.77 12.37 -17.69
CA SER A 239 -17.03 12.09 -18.91
C SER A 239 -18.00 11.85 -20.07
N SER A 240 -17.47 11.57 -21.24
CA SER A 240 -18.24 11.18 -22.41
C SER A 240 -17.41 10.29 -23.33
N PHE A 241 -18.05 9.36 -24.03
CA PHE A 241 -17.40 8.50 -25.02
C PHE A 241 -18.24 8.40 -26.30
N GLU A 242 -17.57 8.07 -27.41
CA GLU A 242 -18.24 7.80 -28.68
C GLU A 242 -19.00 6.46 -28.62
N ASN A 243 -20.27 6.46 -29.02
CA ASN A 243 -21.09 5.26 -29.02
C ASN A 243 -21.15 4.60 -30.40
N VAL A 244 -21.57 3.33 -30.41
CA VAL A 244 -21.67 2.51 -31.64
C VAL A 244 -22.68 3.04 -32.67
N SER A 245 -23.55 3.98 -32.28
CA SER A 245 -24.50 4.65 -33.17
C SER A 245 -23.92 5.93 -33.81
N GLY A 246 -22.65 6.24 -33.57
CA GLY A 246 -21.96 7.41 -34.13
C GLY A 246 -22.25 8.73 -33.41
N GLY A 247 -22.81 8.67 -32.21
CA GLY A 247 -23.02 9.83 -31.34
C GLY A 247 -22.09 9.79 -30.13
N THR A 248 -22.38 10.67 -29.16
CA THR A 248 -21.68 10.73 -27.87
C THR A 248 -22.62 10.33 -26.75
N THR A 249 -22.13 9.51 -25.84
CA THR A 249 -22.83 9.18 -24.59
C THR A 249 -22.14 9.91 -23.45
N ASN A 250 -22.91 10.71 -22.70
CA ASN A 250 -22.44 11.34 -21.46
C ASN A 250 -22.55 10.34 -20.32
N VAL A 251 -21.56 10.32 -19.44
CA VAL A 251 -21.49 9.37 -18.34
C VAL A 251 -21.03 10.06 -17.06
N GLN A 252 -21.65 9.72 -15.93
CA GLN A 252 -21.17 10.12 -14.62
C GLN A 252 -20.25 9.03 -14.07
N VAL A 253 -19.03 9.42 -13.69
CA VAL A 253 -17.99 8.49 -13.24
C VAL A 253 -17.96 8.46 -11.72
N PHE A 254 -17.78 7.26 -11.16
CA PHE A 254 -17.74 6.98 -9.73
C PHE A 254 -16.54 6.12 -9.37
N LEU A 255 -16.01 6.37 -8.18
CA LEU A 255 -15.24 5.36 -7.46
C LEU A 255 -16.20 4.56 -6.57
N GLY A 256 -16.28 3.26 -6.81
CA GLY A 256 -17.18 2.35 -6.14
C GLY A 256 -16.72 1.95 -4.75
N SER A 257 -17.66 1.96 -3.83
CA SER A 257 -17.53 1.33 -2.51
C SER A 257 -18.03 -0.11 -2.57
N HIS A 258 -19.23 -0.32 -3.12
CA HIS A 258 -19.88 -1.61 -3.23
C HIS A 258 -20.93 -1.60 -4.34
N VAL A 259 -21.21 -2.78 -4.90
CA VAL A 259 -22.29 -3.06 -5.83
C VAL A 259 -22.94 -4.37 -5.41
N GLU A 260 -24.27 -4.46 -5.54
CA GLU A 260 -25.03 -5.69 -5.32
C GLU A 260 -26.17 -5.83 -6.33
N LYS A 261 -26.47 -7.08 -6.69
CA LYS A 261 -27.60 -7.45 -7.54
C LYS A 261 -28.93 -7.28 -6.79
N LEU A 262 -29.96 -6.81 -7.49
CA LEU A 262 -31.32 -6.62 -6.97
C LEU A 262 -32.26 -7.80 -7.28
#